data_AF-A0A1G8GSG9-F1
#
_entry.id   AF-A0A1G8GSG9-F1
#
_cell.length_a   1.000
_cell.length_b   1.000
_cell.length_c   1.000
_cell.angle_alpha   90.00
_cell.angle_beta   90.00
_cell.angle_gamma   90.00
#
_symmetry.space_group_name_H-M   'P 1'
#
loop_
_entity.id
_entity.type
_entity.pdbx_description
1 polymer ?
#
loop_
_entity_poly.entity_id
_entity_poly.type
_entity_poly.pdbx_seq_one_letter_code
_entity_poly.pdbx_strand_id
1 'polypeptide(L)' 'MTNQISIGLGVAVLVAIGIDAYAMDGANLLFLAKKGMELIEWLVFWR' A
#
# COMPACT_ATOMS: atom_id res chain seq x y z
N MET A 1 -13.02 -9.46 -12.65
CA MET A 1 -13.11 -9.11 -11.21
C MET A 1 -14.59 -9.10 -10.84
N THR A 2 -15.04 -9.96 -9.94
CA THR A 2 -16.44 -9.93 -9.46
C THR A 2 -16.56 -8.91 -8.32
N ASN A 3 -17.73 -8.29 -8.15
CA ASN A 3 -17.95 -7.32 -7.08
C ASN A 3 -17.57 -7.87 -5.69
N GLN A 4 -17.77 -9.17 -5.48
CA GLN A 4 -17.41 -9.85 -4.23
C GLN A 4 -15.90 -9.85 -3.95
N ILE A 5 -15.07 -10.12 -4.96
CA ILE A 5 -13.61 -10.11 -4.81
C ILE A 5 -13.11 -8.69 -4.53
N SER A 6 -13.66 -7.69 -5.23
CA SER A 6 -13.28 -6.28 -5.02
C SER A 6 -13.59 -5.81 -3.59
N ILE A 7 -14.76 -6.17 -3.05
CA ILE A 7 -15.12 -5.85 -1.67
C ILE A 7 -14.19 -6.55 -0.68
N GLY A 8 -13.93 -7.85 -0.88
CA GLY A 8 -13.02 -8.62 -0.02
C GLY A 8 -11.62 -8.03 0.04
N LEU A 9 -11.06 -7.65 -1.12
CA LEU A 9 -9.76 -7.00 -1.20
C LEU A 9 -9.76 -5.61 -0.56
N GLY A 10 -10.82 -4.81 -0.78
CA GLY A 10 -10.94 -3.49 -0.15
C GLY A 10 -10.93 -3.57 1.38
N VAL A 11 -11.70 -4.50 1.95
CA VAL A 11 -11.71 -4.73 3.40
C VAL A 11 -10.34 -5.21 3.89
N ALA A 12 -9.70 -6.14 3.20
CA ALA A 12 -8.38 -6.64 3.56
C ALA A 12 -7.32 -5.51 3.62
N VAL A 13 -7.33 -4.60 2.63
CA VAL A 13 -6.43 -3.44 2.60
C VAL A 13 -6.70 -2.49 3.75
N LEU A 14 -7.97 -2.17 4.04
CA LEU A 14 -8.32 -1.29 5.17
C LEU A 14 -7.88 -1.89 6.52
N VAL A 15 -8.06 -3.20 6.71
CA VAL A 15 -7.60 -3.90 7.91
C VAL A 15 -6.08 -3.83 8.04
N ALA A 16 -5.34 -4.08 6.95
CA ALA A 16 -3.88 -3.99 6.96
C ALA A 16 -3.38 -2.58 7.31
N ILE A 17 -4.01 -1.53 6.75
CA ILE A 17 -3.72 -0.13 7.07
C ILE A 17 -4.02 0.15 8.56
N GLY A 18 -5.16 -0.33 9.08
CA GLY A 18 -5.54 -0.15 10.47
C GLY A 18 -4.57 -0.82 11.45
N ILE A 19 -4.10 -2.04 11.12
CA ILE A 19 -3.10 -2.75 11.92
C ILE A 19 -1.77 -1.98 11.92
N ASP A 20 -1.33 -1.49 10.76
CA ASP A 20 -0.09 -0.71 10.66
C ASP A 20 -0.17 0.60 11.44
N ALA A 21 -1.29 1.31 11.35
CA ALA A 21 -1.50 2.56 12.07
C ALA A 21 -1.54 2.36 13.60
N TYR A 22 -2.11 1.25 14.08
CA TYR A 22 -2.29 1.01 15.52
C TYR A 22 -1.08 0.35 16.19
N ALA A 23 -0.47 -0.64 15.54
CA ALA A 23 0.59 -1.46 16.15
C ALA A 23 2.00 -1.02 15.74
N MET A 24 2.14 -0.35 14.59
CA MET A 24 3.44 -0.06 13.95
C MET A 24 3.61 1.44 13.69
N ASP A 25 2.76 2.29 14.26
CA ASP A 25 2.74 3.76 14.11
C ASP A 25 2.78 4.24 12.63
N GLY A 26 2.26 3.43 11.70
CA GLY A 26 2.29 3.74 10.27
C GLY A 26 3.66 3.56 9.59
N ALA A 27 4.63 2.91 10.25
CA ALA A 27 5.98 2.75 9.73
C ALA A 27 6.03 1.95 8.43
N ASN A 28 5.19 0.91 8.27
CA ASN A 28 5.23 0.08 7.06
C ASN A 28 4.59 0.80 5.87
N LEU A 29 3.51 1.56 6.07
CA LEU A 29 2.94 2.45 5.06
C LEU A 29 3.95 3.51 4.61
N LEU A 30 4.65 4.14 5.57
CA LEU A 30 5.68 5.12 5.24
C LEU A 30 6.85 4.50 4.46
N PHE A 31 7.26 3.28 4.84
CA PHE A 31 8.27 2.52 4.09
C PHE A 31 7.80 2.24 2.66
N LEU A 32 6.57 1.77 2.48
CA LEU A 32 6.00 1.47 1.17
C LEU A 32 5.91 2.72 0.30
N ALA A 33 5.53 3.87 0.86
CA ALA A 33 5.49 5.14 0.15
C ALA A 33 6.89 5.55 -0.36
N LYS A 34 7.93 5.42 0.48
CA LYS A 34 9.32 5.72 0.07
C LYS A 34 9.78 4.80 -1.05
N LYS A 35 9.49 3.50 -0.97
CA LYS A 35 9.82 2.55 -2.04
C LYS A 35 9.03 2.78 -3.32
N GLY A 36 7.78 3.23 -3.20
CA GLY A 36 6.98 3.67 -4.35
C GLY A 36 7.59 4.87 -5.06
N MET A 37 8.09 5.87 -4.31
CA MET A 37 8.80 7.02 -4.88
C MET A 37 10.08 6.60 -5.60
N GLU A 38 10.90 5.74 -4.98
CA GLU A 38 12.11 5.19 -5.61
C GLU A 38 11.78 4.43 -6.91
N LEU A 39 10.68 3.67 -6.94
CA LEU A 39 10.22 2.99 -8.14
C LEU A 39 9.79 3.98 -9.23
N ILE A 40 9.10 5.08 -8.87
CA ILE A 40 8.74 6.14 -9.81
C ILE A 40 9.98 6.82 -10.38
N GLU A 41 10.97 7.14 -9.55
CA GLU A 41 12.25 7.72 -9.98
C GLU A 41 12.99 6.78 -10.94
N TRP A 42 13.03 5.48 -10.61
CA TRP A 42 13.58 4.46 -11.50
C TRP A 42 12.82 4.42 -12.82
N LEU A 43 11.47 4.43 -12.81
CA LEU A 43 10.66 4.45 -14.02
C LEU A 43 10.95 5.68 -14.89
N VAL A 44 11.16 6.85 -14.28
CA VAL A 44 11.53 8.10 -14.98
C VAL A 44 12.88 7.97 -15.68
N PHE A 45 13.83 7.22 -15.12
CA PHE A 45 15.11 6.94 -15.77
C PHE A 45 14.97 6.09 -17.05
N TRP A 46 13.99 5.18 -17.11
CA TRP A 46 13.75 4.33 -18.30
C TRP A 46 12.89 4.97 -19.38
N ARG A 47 12.32 6.14 -19.11
CA ARG A 47 11.68 6.94 -20.16
C ARG A 47 12.75 7.63 -21.00
#